data_AF-A0A934AM58-F1
#
_entry.id   AF-A0A934AM58-F1
#
_cell.length_a   1.000
_cell.length_b   1.000
_cell.length_c   1.000
_cell.angle_alpha   90.00
_cell.angle_beta   90.00
_cell.angle_gamma   90.00
#
_symmetry.space_group_name_H-M   'P 1'
#
loop_
_entity.id
_entity.type
_entity.pdbx_description
1 polymer ?
#
loop_
_entity_poly.entity_id
_entity_poly.type
_entity_poly.pdbx_seq_one_letter_code
_entity_poly.pdbx_strand_id
1 'polypeptide(L)'
;MIRQRARRRTVTVLILALGAGFLAWQRVQATRLGYEVETARNRARVLRGRLMSQGMEWEKAVAPAQVARHARTRLRMEPAGPESVRILEAASSSAASGIRVWARSVELLGAVRQGISSLRRPI
;
A
#
# COMPACT_ATOMS: atom_id res chain seq x y z
N MET A 1 -59.46 -40.12 -11.82
CA MET A 1 -58.12 -39.83 -12.39
C MET A 1 -57.81 -38.35 -12.64
N ILE A 2 -58.79 -37.47 -12.95
CA ILE A 2 -58.54 -36.06 -13.31
C ILE A 2 -57.94 -35.22 -12.14
N ARG A 3 -58.36 -35.47 -10.89
CA ARG A 3 -57.85 -34.76 -9.69
C ARG A 3 -56.35 -34.98 -9.40
N GLN A 4 -55.81 -36.15 -9.77
CA GLN A 4 -54.38 -36.45 -9.58
C GLN A 4 -53.49 -35.68 -10.56
N ARG A 5 -53.94 -35.44 -11.80
CA ARG A 5 -53.20 -34.64 -12.79
C ARG A 5 -53.13 -33.17 -12.38
N ALA A 6 -54.21 -32.63 -11.80
CA ALA A 6 -54.24 -31.26 -11.28
C ALA A 6 -53.30 -31.06 -10.07
N ARG A 7 -53.23 -32.04 -9.16
CA ARG A 7 -52.27 -32.02 -8.04
C ARG A 7 -50.82 -32.08 -8.50
N ARG A 8 -50.49 -32.89 -9.50
CA ARG A 8 -49.12 -32.97 -10.02
C ARG A 8 -48.69 -31.65 -10.67
N ARG A 9 -49.59 -31.01 -11.42
CA ARG A 9 -49.32 -29.71 -12.05
C ARG A 9 -49.09 -28.59 -11.03
N THR A 10 -49.90 -28.53 -9.98
CA THR A 10 -49.74 -27.52 -8.92
C THR A 10 -48.42 -27.71 -8.17
N VAL A 11 -48.05 -28.95 -7.84
CA VAL A 11 -46.75 -29.25 -7.22
C VAL A 11 -45.58 -28.85 -8.12
N THR A 12 -45.62 -29.17 -9.42
CA THR A 12 -44.55 -28.77 -10.34
C THR A 12 -44.41 -27.25 -10.47
N VAL A 13 -45.53 -26.51 -10.51
CA VAL A 13 -45.50 -25.04 -10.55
C VAL A 13 -44.92 -24.47 -9.25
N LEU A 14 -45.28 -25.05 -8.10
CA LEU A 14 -44.75 -24.65 -6.80
C LEU A 14 -43.24 -24.85 -6.71
N ILE A 15 -42.74 -26.00 -7.17
CA ILE A 15 -41.30 -26.29 -7.21
C ILE A 15 -40.56 -25.32 -8.12
N LEU A 16 -41.09 -25.04 -9.31
CA LEU A 16 -40.48 -24.09 -10.24
C LEU A 16 -40.47 -22.67 -9.67
N ALA A 17 -41.57 -22.24 -9.04
CA ALA A 17 -41.65 -20.92 -8.40
C ALA A 17 -40.67 -20.78 -7.24
N LEU A 18 -40.55 -21.81 -6.38
CA LEU A 18 -39.59 -21.83 -5.28
C LEU A 18 -38.14 -21.84 -5.79
N GLY A 19 -37.84 -22.61 -6.83
CA GLY A 19 -36.52 -22.64 -7.46
C GLY A 19 -36.13 -21.29 -8.05
N ALA A 20 -37.05 -20.63 -8.76
CA ALA A 20 -36.83 -19.31 -9.33
C ALA A 20 -36.58 -18.24 -8.25
N GLY A 21 -37.37 -18.26 -7.16
CA GLY A 21 -37.18 -17.38 -6.01
C GLY A 21 -35.83 -17.57 -5.32
N PHE A 22 -35.40 -18.82 -5.14
CA PHE A 22 -34.09 -19.14 -4.55
C PHE A 22 -32.93 -18.64 -5.42
N LEU A 23 -32.99 -18.81 -6.74
CA LEU A 23 -31.98 -18.31 -7.66
C LEU A 23 -31.89 -16.77 -7.66
N ALA A 24 -33.05 -16.09 -7.63
CA ALA A 24 -33.09 -14.64 -7.50
C ALA A 24 -32.47 -14.17 -6.17
N TRP A 25 -32.77 -14.86 -5.06
CA TRP A 25 -32.16 -14.59 -3.76
C TRP A 25 -30.64 -14.73 -3.78
N GLN A 26 -30.12 -15.81 -4.37
CA GLN A 26 -28.67 -16.02 -4.49
C GLN A 26 -27.99 -14.90 -5.29
N ARG A 27 -28.62 -14.42 -6.37
CA ARG A 27 -28.08 -13.31 -7.16
C ARG A 27 -28.02 -12.01 -6.37
N VAL A 28 -29.04 -11.71 -5.57
CA VAL A 28 -29.06 -10.52 -4.70
C VAL A 28 -28.00 -10.62 -3.59
N GLN A 29 -27.81 -11.81 -3.02
CA GLN A 29 -26.78 -12.00 -2.00
C GLN A 29 -25.37 -11.88 -2.59
N ALA A 30 -25.13 -12.43 -3.78
CA ALA A 30 -23.84 -12.31 -4.46
C ALA A 30 -23.48 -10.85 -4.77
N THR A 31 -24.45 -10.02 -5.19
CA THR A 31 -24.20 -8.59 -5.44
C THR A 31 -23.96 -7.83 -4.13
N ARG A 32 -24.73 -8.10 -3.08
CA ARG A 32 -24.52 -7.50 -1.75
C ARG A 32 -23.12 -7.81 -1.20
N LEU A 33 -22.69 -9.07 -1.26
CA LEU A 33 -21.33 -9.48 -0.89
C LEU A 33 -20.27 -8.75 -1.71
N GLY A 34 -20.49 -8.57 -3.02
CA GLY A 34 -19.61 -7.79 -3.89
C GLY A 34 -19.44 -6.34 -3.41
N TYR A 35 -20.54 -5.65 -3.09
CA TYR A 35 -20.51 -4.28 -2.58
C TYR A 35 -19.86 -4.19 -1.18
N GLU A 36 -20.11 -5.15 -0.30
CA GLU A 36 -19.49 -5.18 1.04
C GLU A 36 -17.98 -5.40 0.95
N VAL A 37 -17.51 -6.27 0.06
CA VAL A 37 -16.07 -6.47 -0.17
C VAL A 37 -15.41 -5.22 -0.75
N GLU A 38 -16.05 -4.56 -1.72
CA GLU A 38 -15.48 -3.36 -2.32
C GLU A 38 -15.43 -2.18 -1.34
N THR A 39 -16.48 -2.02 -0.52
CA THR A 39 -16.49 -1.00 0.54
C THR A 39 -15.43 -1.29 1.61
N ALA A 40 -15.27 -2.56 2.02
CA ALA A 40 -14.21 -2.96 2.95
C ALA A 40 -12.81 -2.72 2.37
N ARG A 41 -12.58 -3.04 1.09
CA ARG A 41 -11.32 -2.76 0.39
C ARG A 41 -11.01 -1.27 0.33
N ASN A 42 -12.00 -0.43 0.02
CA ASN A 42 -11.79 1.01 -0.02
C ASN A 42 -11.47 1.59 1.38
N ARG A 43 -12.17 1.13 2.43
CA ARG A 43 -11.85 1.51 3.81
C ARG A 43 -10.42 1.12 4.20
N ALA A 44 -10.00 -0.10 3.83
CA ALA A 44 -8.63 -0.56 4.09
C ALA A 44 -7.57 0.28 3.36
N ARG A 45 -7.82 0.67 2.10
CA ARG A 45 -6.92 1.57 1.34
C ARG A 45 -6.80 2.93 2.02
N VAL A 46 -7.91 3.53 2.45
CA VAL A 46 -7.92 4.83 3.13
C VAL A 46 -7.15 4.76 4.44
N LEU A 47 -7.38 3.73 5.26
CA LEU A 47 -6.65 3.54 6.52
C LEU A 47 -5.16 3.35 6.30
N ARG A 48 -4.77 2.55 5.30
CA ARG A 48 -3.35 2.38 4.94
C ARG A 48 -2.71 3.69 4.50
N GLY A 49 -3.43 4.51 3.74
CA GLY A 49 -2.96 5.86 3.34
C GLY A 49 -2.72 6.76 4.54
N ARG A 50 -3.65 6.78 5.52
CA ARG A 50 -3.50 7.56 6.75
C ARG A 50 -2.35 7.08 7.63
N LEU A 51 -2.18 5.78 7.77
CA LEU A 51 -1.05 5.22 8.51
C LEU A 51 0.29 5.57 7.86
N MET A 52 0.35 5.55 6.52
CA MET A 52 1.54 5.97 5.78
C MET A 52 1.82 7.46 5.95
N SER A 53 0.79 8.32 5.87
CA SER A 53 0.98 9.77 6.07
C SER A 53 1.44 10.09 7.48
N GLN A 54 0.82 9.47 8.49
CA GLN A 54 1.23 9.61 9.89
C GLN A 54 2.64 9.05 10.10
N GLY A 55 2.97 7.89 9.55
CA GLY A 55 4.32 7.34 9.60
C GLY A 55 5.37 8.30 9.05
N MET A 56 5.07 8.95 7.91
CA MET A 56 5.96 9.97 7.33
C MET A 56 6.08 11.23 8.20
N GLU A 57 5.01 11.66 8.88
CA GLU A 57 5.08 12.78 9.83
C GLU A 57 5.95 12.45 11.04
N TRP A 58 5.80 11.23 11.58
CA TRP A 58 6.60 10.75 12.70
C TRP A 58 8.06 10.59 12.31
N GLU A 59 8.31 10.06 11.11
CA GLU A 59 9.66 9.96 10.57
C GLU A 59 10.28 11.35 10.39
N LYS A 60 9.56 12.35 9.87
CA LYS A 60 10.04 13.73 9.80
C LYS A 60 10.33 14.34 11.17
N ALA A 61 9.50 14.06 12.18
CA ALA A 61 9.68 14.59 13.52
C ALA A 61 10.83 13.92 14.29
N VAL A 62 11.02 12.61 14.10
CA VAL A 62 11.97 11.80 14.86
C VAL A 62 13.32 11.66 14.14
N ALA A 63 13.37 11.76 12.81
CA ALA A 63 14.59 11.68 12.02
C ALA A 63 15.68 12.66 12.47
N PRO A 64 15.41 13.95 12.76
CA PRO A 64 16.45 14.88 13.21
C PRO A 64 17.11 14.43 14.52
N ALA A 65 16.32 13.90 15.46
CA ALA A 65 16.82 13.39 16.74
C ALA A 65 17.62 12.10 16.55
N GLN A 66 17.19 11.20 15.67
CA GLN A 66 17.94 9.98 15.35
C GLN A 66 19.25 10.29 14.63
N VAL A 67 19.25 11.22 13.68
CA VAL A 67 20.45 11.68 12.97
C VAL A 67 21.43 12.34 13.94
N ALA A 68 20.96 13.23 14.81
CA ALA A 68 21.80 13.85 15.85
C ALA A 68 22.41 12.80 16.80
N ARG A 69 21.62 11.80 17.22
CA ARG A 69 22.11 10.70 18.06
C ARG A 69 23.16 9.85 17.34
N HIS A 70 22.96 9.56 16.06
CA HIS A 70 23.91 8.77 15.26
C HIS A 70 25.20 9.55 15.02
N ALA A 71 25.11 10.85 14.71
CA ALA A 71 26.26 11.74 14.55
C ALA A 71 27.10 11.83 15.85
N ARG A 72 26.44 11.93 17.02
CA ARG A 72 27.14 11.90 18.32
C ARG A 72 27.78 10.55 18.61
N THR A 73 27.07 9.45 18.41
CA THR A 73 27.53 8.12 18.84
C THR A 73 28.57 7.50 17.90
N ARG A 74 28.40 7.67 16.57
CA ARG A 74 29.30 7.08 15.57
C ARG A 74 30.39 8.03 15.10
N LEU A 75 30.04 9.31 14.94
CA LEU A 75 30.95 10.31 14.37
C LEU A 75 31.53 11.26 15.43
N ARG A 76 31.17 11.07 16.72
CA ARG A 76 31.58 11.93 17.85
C ARG A 76 31.37 13.43 17.56
N MET A 77 30.35 13.76 16.77
CA MET A 77 30.03 15.15 16.44
C MET A 77 29.28 15.78 17.61
N GLU A 78 29.84 16.86 18.16
CA GLU A 78 29.14 17.71 19.11
C GLU A 78 28.40 18.84 18.40
N PRO A 79 27.23 19.26 18.92
CA PRO A 79 26.55 20.44 18.41
C PRO A 79 27.44 21.67 18.61
N ALA A 80 27.51 22.52 17.59
CA ALA A 80 28.24 23.77 17.69
C ALA A 80 27.64 24.65 18.80
N GLY A 81 28.48 25.27 19.63
CA GLY A 81 28.02 26.17 20.68
C GLY A 81 27.30 27.40 20.10
N PRO A 82 26.40 28.06 20.85
CA PRO A 82 25.61 29.18 20.34
C PRO A 82 26.46 30.36 19.84
N GLU A 83 27.68 30.51 20.38
CA GLU A 83 28.66 31.55 20.00
C GLU A 83 29.51 31.18 18.77
N SER A 84 29.35 29.97 18.20
CA SER A 84 30.23 29.48 17.14
C SER A 84 29.69 29.82 15.74
N VAL A 85 30.17 30.93 15.19
CA VAL A 85 29.90 31.30 13.80
C VAL A 85 30.95 30.65 12.89
N ARG A 86 30.54 29.70 12.04
CA ARG A 86 31.35 29.23 10.91
C ARG A 86 30.83 29.84 9.63
N ILE A 87 31.65 30.67 9.00
CA ILE A 87 31.40 31.21 7.66
C ILE A 87 31.81 30.12 6.67
N LEU A 88 30.83 29.50 5.99
CA LEU A 88 31.13 28.68 4.82
C LEU A 88 31.39 29.61 3.64
N GLU A 89 32.66 29.81 3.30
CA GLU A 89 33.00 30.35 1.98
C GLU A 89 32.44 29.40 0.92
N ALA A 90 31.71 29.97 -0.04
CA ALA A 90 31.13 29.22 -1.14
C ALA A 90 32.25 28.55 -1.93
N ALA A 91 32.52 27.27 -1.64
CA ALA A 91 33.40 26.42 -2.42
C ALA A 91 32.72 26.13 -3.77
N SER A 92 32.73 27.12 -4.65
CA SER A 92 32.55 26.97 -6.08
C SER A 92 33.69 26.09 -6.58
N SER A 93 33.45 24.77 -6.68
CA SER A 93 34.12 23.81 -7.60
C SER A 93 34.00 22.34 -7.16
N SER A 94 33.67 22.01 -5.91
CA SER A 94 33.69 20.58 -5.46
C SER A 94 32.33 19.85 -5.50
N ALA A 95 31.21 20.57 -5.60
CA ALA A 95 29.87 19.95 -5.59
C ALA A 95 29.58 19.04 -6.81
N ALA A 96 30.25 19.27 -7.95
CA ALA A 96 30.06 18.47 -9.17
C ALA A 96 30.67 17.06 -9.09
N SER A 97 31.54 16.80 -8.11
CA SER A 97 32.11 15.47 -7.84
C SER A 97 31.12 14.58 -7.09
N GLY A 98 30.55 15.08 -5.99
CA GLY A 98 29.63 14.32 -5.14
C GLY A 98 28.32 13.94 -5.83
N ILE A 99 27.77 14.83 -6.66
CA ILE A 99 26.51 14.59 -7.38
C ILE A 99 26.68 13.46 -8.41
N ARG A 100 27.84 13.37 -9.08
CA ARG A 100 28.11 12.29 -10.05
C ARG A 100 28.27 10.92 -9.39
N VAL A 101 28.91 10.87 -8.21
CA VAL A 101 29.04 9.62 -7.43
C VAL A 101 27.69 9.17 -6.89
N TRP A 102 26.85 10.10 -6.43
CA TRP A 102 25.51 9.79 -5.95
C TRP A 102 24.59 9.32 -7.08
N ALA A 103 24.60 9.99 -8.23
CA ALA A 103 23.82 9.59 -9.41
C ALA A 103 24.16 8.16 -9.86
N ARG A 104 25.45 7.80 -9.92
CA ARG A 104 25.91 6.45 -10.27
C ARG A 104 25.47 5.38 -9.26
N SER A 105 25.40 5.74 -7.98
CA SER A 105 24.94 4.83 -6.92
C SER A 105 23.43 4.56 -7.00
N VAL A 106 22.64 5.58 -7.33
CA VAL A 106 21.19 5.45 -7.53
C VAL A 106 20.88 4.61 -8.78
N GLU A 107 21.64 4.78 -9.85
CA GLU A 107 21.49 4.01 -11.09
C GLU A 107 21.80 2.52 -10.89
N LEU A 108 22.86 2.20 -10.13
CA LEU A 108 23.19 0.81 -9.76
C LEU A 108 22.10 0.16 -8.90
N LEU A 109 21.52 0.90 -7.95
CA LEU A 109 20.40 0.39 -7.14
C LEU A 109 19.13 0.16 -7.97
N GLY A 110 18.88 1.00 -8.99
CA GLY A 110 17.81 0.81 -9.95
C GLY A 110 17.97 -0.46 -10.79
N ALA A 111 19.19 -0.73 -11.27
CA ALA A 111 19.52 -1.91 -12.07
C ALA A 111 19.39 -3.22 -11.27
N VAL A 112 19.83 -3.25 -10.01
CA VAL A 112 19.68 -4.43 -9.12
C VAL A 112 18.21 -4.74 -8.89
N ARG A 113 17.37 -3.72 -8.70
CA ARG A 113 15.92 -3.90 -8.51
C ARG A 113 15.24 -4.51 -9.74
N GLN A 114 15.68 -4.16 -10.95
CA GLN A 114 15.14 -4.72 -12.20
C GLN A 114 15.64 -6.15 -12.47
N GLY A 115 16.89 -6.46 -12.13
CA GLY A 115 17.45 -7.82 -12.24
C GLY A 115 16.79 -8.84 -11.31
N ILE A 116 16.30 -8.41 -10.14
CA ILE A 116 15.56 -9.28 -9.22
C ILE A 116 14.14 -9.57 -9.74
N SER A 117 13.52 -8.65 -10.47
CA SER A 117 12.19 -8.84 -11.05
C SER A 117 12.15 -9.78 -12.25
N SER A 118 13.27 -9.98 -12.97
CA SER A 118 13.34 -10.91 -14.11
C SER A 118 13.57 -12.37 -13.70
N LEU A 119 14.01 -12.63 -12.46
CA LEU A 119 14.21 -13.97 -11.92
C LEU A 119 12.92 -14.65 -11.44
N ARG A 120 11.79 -13.93 -11.43
CA ARG A 120 10.49 -14.43 -10.96
C ARG A 120 9.58 -14.77 -12.15
N ARG A 121 10.03 -15.68 -13.02
CA ARG A 121 9.10 -16.36 -13.94
C ARG A 121 8.45 -17.53 -13.18
N PRO A 122 7.12 -17.56 -13.05
CA PRO A 122 6.44 -18.75 -12.54
C PRO A 122 6.57 -19.87 -13.59
N ILE A 123 6.95 -21.06 -13.10
CA ILE A 123 6.75 -22.34 -13.80
C ILE A 123 5.25 -22.64 -13.82
#